data_AF-A0A2G4RBM6-F1
#
_entry.id   AF-A0A2G4RBM6-F1
#
_cell.length_a   1.000
_cell.length_b   1.000
_cell.length_c   1.000
_cell.angle_alpha   90.00
_cell.angle_beta   90.00
_cell.angle_gamma   90.00
#
_symmetry.space_group_name_H-M   'P 1'
#
loop_
_entity.id
_entity.type
_entity.pdbx_description
1 polymer ?
#
loop_
_entity_poly.entity_id
_entity_poly.type
_entity_poly.pdbx_seq_one_letter_code
_entity_poly.pdbx_strand_id
1 'polypeptide(L)' 'MRAKDFKTIAELREAFPSAFLANGSVDFSGQSGIRTLPRDMTVDEQLFLDDCSNLVETPDGLIVKEGVSLTDCPALKK' A
#
# COMPACT_ATOMS: atom_id res chain seq x y z
N MET A 1 -9.07 -8.40 -11.08
CA MET A 1 -7.63 -8.70 -11.10
C MET A 1 -7.32 -9.61 -9.93
N ARG A 2 -6.34 -10.53 -10.03
CA ARG A 2 -5.89 -11.28 -8.85
C ARG A 2 -4.95 -10.39 -8.05
N ALA A 3 -5.21 -10.26 -6.76
CA ALA A 3 -4.30 -9.55 -5.87
C ALA A 3 -2.95 -10.26 -5.83
N LYS A 4 -1.86 -9.48 -5.82
CA LYS A 4 -0.48 -9.98 -5.81
C LYS A 4 0.24 -9.47 -4.56
N ASP A 5 1.17 -10.29 -4.10
CA ASP A 5 2.11 -9.91 -3.06
C ASP A 5 3.27 -9.14 -3.72
N PHE A 6 3.53 -7.93 -3.22
CA PHE A 6 4.66 -7.11 -3.68
C PHE A 6 5.79 -7.20 -2.66
N LYS A 7 6.98 -7.56 -3.11
CA LYS A 7 8.14 -7.77 -2.24
C LYS A 7 9.04 -6.55 -2.15
N THR A 8 9.01 -5.69 -3.17
CA THR A 8 9.83 -4.49 -3.27
C THR A 8 9.02 -3.28 -3.70
N ILE A 9 9.45 -2.09 -3.29
CA ILE A 9 8.81 -0.83 -3.72
C ILE A 9 8.90 -0.61 -5.23
N ALA A 10 9.93 -1.13 -5.90
CA ALA A 10 10.09 -1.05 -7.34
C ALA A 10 8.94 -1.75 -8.08
N GLU A 11 8.55 -2.95 -7.65
CA GLU A 11 7.42 -3.68 -8.24
C GLU A 11 6.10 -2.91 -8.06
N LEU A 12 5.89 -2.28 -6.90
CA LEU A 12 4.73 -1.42 -6.68
C LEU A 12 4.74 -0.19 -7.59
N ARG A 13 5.89 0.47 -7.75
CA ARG A 13 6.04 1.65 -8.63
C ARG A 13 5.81 1.29 -10.09
N GLU A 14 6.22 0.11 -10.53
CA GLU A 14 5.94 -0.37 -11.89
C GLU A 14 4.48 -0.75 -12.09
N ALA A 15 3.84 -1.37 -11.08
CA ALA A 15 2.45 -1.77 -11.17
C ALA A 15 1.46 -0.60 -11.00
N PHE A 16 1.81 0.36 -10.14
CA PHE A 16 0.97 1.51 -9.77
C PHE A 16 1.79 2.81 -9.76
N PRO A 17 2.34 3.25 -10.90
CA PRO A 17 3.15 4.47 -10.95
C PRO A 17 2.36 5.71 -10.56
N SER A 18 1.04 5.72 -10.80
CA SER A 18 0.14 6.83 -10.46
C SER A 18 -0.23 6.91 -8.97
N ALA A 19 0.04 5.86 -8.18
CA ALA A 19 -0.21 5.86 -6.75
C ALA A 19 0.82 6.73 -5.99
N PHE A 20 2.01 6.91 -6.55
CA PHE A 20 3.07 7.70 -5.92
C PHE A 20 2.91 9.17 -6.30
N LEU A 21 2.52 9.99 -5.33
CA LEU A 21 2.29 11.40 -5.51
C LEU A 21 3.61 12.18 -5.36
N ALA A 22 3.73 13.30 -6.10
CA ALA A 22 4.93 14.13 -6.08
C ALA A 22 5.20 14.81 -4.72
N ASN A 23 4.21 14.87 -3.85
CA ASN A 23 4.35 15.39 -2.49
C ASN A 23 4.99 14.38 -1.52
N GLY A 24 5.21 13.12 -1.92
CA GLY A 24 5.75 12.07 -1.05
C GLY A 24 4.69 11.16 -0.42
N SER A 25 3.40 11.45 -0.64
CA SER A 25 2.29 10.57 -0.27
C SER A 25 2.14 9.42 -1.26
N VAL A 26 1.56 8.32 -0.80
CA VAL A 26 1.21 7.17 -1.64
C VAL A 26 -0.26 6.85 -1.48
N ASP A 27 -0.98 6.82 -2.59
CA ASP A 27 -2.42 6.56 -2.63
C ASP A 27 -2.73 5.26 -3.40
N PHE A 28 -3.02 4.22 -2.64
CA PHE A 28 -3.51 2.93 -3.13
C PHE A 28 -5.01 2.76 -2.91
N SER A 29 -5.75 3.84 -2.73
CA SER A 29 -7.19 3.75 -2.50
C SER A 29 -7.89 3.06 -3.67
N GLY A 30 -8.80 2.12 -3.36
CA GLY A 30 -9.51 1.29 -4.32
C GLY A 30 -8.65 0.24 -5.05
N GLN A 31 -7.38 0.06 -4.67
CA GLN A 31 -6.51 -0.93 -5.31
C GLN A 31 -6.84 -2.35 -4.83
N SER A 32 -7.63 -3.06 -5.65
CA SER A 32 -7.90 -4.50 -5.45
C SER A 32 -6.75 -5.42 -5.90
N GLY A 33 -5.68 -4.86 -6.50
CA GLY A 33 -4.55 -5.62 -7.01
C GLY A 33 -3.46 -5.97 -5.98
N ILE A 34 -3.57 -5.43 -4.76
CA ILE A 34 -2.53 -5.54 -3.73
C ILE A 34 -2.99 -6.51 -2.65
N ARG A 35 -2.17 -7.54 -2.39
CA ARG A 35 -2.41 -8.50 -1.32
C ARG A 35 -1.53 -8.23 -0.10
N THR A 36 -0.27 -7.88 -0.36
CA THR A 36 0.75 -7.61 0.66
C THR A 36 1.67 -6.51 0.14
N LEU A 37 2.08 -5.60 1.04
CA LEU A 37 3.02 -4.53 0.72
C LEU A 37 4.49 -4.97 0.94
N PRO A 38 5.46 -4.29 0.32
CA PRO A 38 6.88 -4.52 0.54
C PRO A 38 7.33 -4.15 1.95
N ARG A 39 8.12 -5.02 2.58
CA ARG A 39 8.70 -4.78 3.91
C ARG A 39 9.69 -3.63 3.97
N ASP A 40 10.23 -3.21 2.84
CA ASP A 40 11.17 -2.10 2.68
C ASP A 40 10.48 -0.82 2.19
N MET A 41 9.15 -0.79 2.20
CA MET A 41 8.39 0.37 1.78
C MET A 41 8.52 1.49 2.82
N THR A 42 9.02 2.63 2.35
CA THR A 42 9.06 3.87 3.12
C THR A 42 8.15 4.90 2.44
N VAL A 43 7.22 5.47 3.19
CA VAL A 43 6.35 6.57 2.76
C VAL A 43 6.70 7.79 3.59
N ASP A 44 7.10 8.86 2.91
CA ASP A 44 7.60 10.07 3.55
C ASP A 44 6.50 10.93 4.15
N GLU A 45 5.29 10.85 3.61
CA GLU A 45 4.11 11.59 4.08
C GLU A 45 3.02 10.60 4.51
N GLN A 46 1.88 10.60 3.81
CA GLN A 46 0.72 9.78 4.12
C GLN A 46 0.59 8.60 3.16
N LEU A 47 0.21 7.44 3.71
CA LEU A 47 -0.15 6.25 2.95
C LEU A 47 -1.66 6.01 3.04
N PHE A 48 -2.34 6.12 1.91
CA PHE A 48 -3.77 5.84 1.78
C PHE A 48 -3.98 4.44 1.21
N LEU A 49 -4.70 3.61 1.95
CA LEU A 49 -5.03 2.23 1.61
C LEU A 49 -6.54 2.02 1.71
N ASP A 50 -7.33 3.06 1.42
CA ASP A 50 -8.78 3.00 1.58
C ASP A 50 -9.41 2.05 0.53
N ASP A 51 -10.49 1.35 0.88
CA ASP A 51 -11.16 0.36 0.00
C ASP A 51 -10.26 -0.78 -0.53
N CYS A 52 -9.17 -1.10 0.18
CA CYS A 52 -8.28 -2.21 -0.16
C CYS A 52 -8.86 -3.57 0.28
N SER A 53 -9.85 -4.04 -0.48
CA SER A 53 -10.58 -5.29 -0.22
C SER A 53 -9.74 -6.58 -0.19
N ASN A 54 -8.58 -6.59 -0.87
CA ASN A 54 -7.70 -7.76 -0.96
C ASN A 54 -6.42 -7.65 -0.13
N LEU A 55 -6.18 -6.52 0.53
CA LEU A 55 -4.99 -6.33 1.36
C LEU A 55 -5.16 -7.18 2.62
N VAL A 56 -4.27 -8.17 2.79
CA VAL A 56 -4.34 -9.13 3.89
C VAL A 56 -3.46 -8.72 5.06
N GLU A 57 -2.29 -8.16 4.79
CA GLU A 57 -1.32 -7.79 5.82
C GLU A 57 -0.48 -6.57 5.43
N THR A 58 -0.10 -5.78 6.44
CA THR A 58 0.99 -4.79 6.34
C THR A 58 2.28 -5.44 6.84
N PRO A 59 3.38 -5.40 6.08
CA PRO A 59 4.62 -6.05 6.46
C PRO A 59 5.30 -5.37 7.66
N ASP A 60 6.04 -6.15 8.46
CA ASP A 60 6.72 -5.73 9.71
C ASP A 60 7.82 -4.65 9.56
N GLY A 61 8.00 -4.08 8.36
CA GLY A 61 8.99 -3.04 8.09
C GLY A 61 8.42 -1.84 7.31
N LEU A 62 7.10 -1.76 7.15
CA LEU A 62 6.46 -0.61 6.54
C LEU A 62 6.70 0.64 7.41
N ILE A 63 7.46 1.60 6.88
CA ILE A 63 7.74 2.86 7.55
C ILE A 63 6.87 3.94 6.90
N VAL A 64 6.02 4.57 7.70
CA VAL A 64 5.22 5.72 7.28
C VAL A 64 5.47 6.83 8.27
N LYS A 65 5.97 7.98 7.79
CA LYS A 65 6.44 9.05 8.68
C LYS A 65 5.30 9.87 9.28
N GLU A 66 4.31 10.26 8.47
CA GLU A 66 3.20 11.09 8.96
C GLU A 66 2.02 10.25 9.43
N GLY A 67 1.51 9.35 8.57
CA GLY A 67 0.39 8.51 8.96
C GLY A 67 -0.16 7.59 7.89
N VAL A 68 -0.93 6.59 8.34
CA VAL A 68 -1.58 5.60 7.49
C VAL A 68 -3.10 5.78 7.58
N SER A 69 -3.78 5.83 6.43
CA SER A 69 -5.24 5.73 6.33
C SER A 69 -5.60 4.34 5.85
N LEU A 70 -6.41 3.64 6.66
CA LEU A 70 -6.88 2.28 6.41
C LEU A 70 -8.37 2.22 6.67
N THR A 71 -9.15 2.64 5.68
CA THR A 71 -10.61 2.58 5.71
C THR A 71 -11.10 1.42 4.84
N ASP A 72 -12.14 0.71 5.27
CA ASP A 72 -12.79 -0.35 4.49
C ASP A 72 -11.84 -1.42 3.90
N CYS A 73 -10.93 -1.91 4.74
CA CYS A 73 -10.03 -3.03 4.46
C CYS A 73 -10.49 -4.31 5.18
N PRO A 74 -11.54 -5.03 4.72
CA PRO A 74 -12.11 -6.18 5.42
C PRO A 74 -11.19 -7.40 5.49
N ALA A 75 -10.25 -7.53 4.55
CA ALA A 75 -9.30 -8.65 4.51
C ALA A 75 -8.07 -8.45 5.39
N LEU A 76 -7.86 -7.22 5.88
CA LEU A 76 -6.66 -6.87 6.64
C LEU A 76 -6.71 -7.50 8.03
N LYS A 77 -5.76 -8.40 8.30
CA LYS A 77 -5.58 -9.00 9.61
C LYS A 77 -4.56 -8.19 10.39
N LYS A 78 -4.92 -7.84 11.63
CA LYS A 78 -4.00 -7.28 12.63
C LYS A 78 -3.07 -8.34 13.18
#